data_AF-A0AAC8YT69-F1
#
_entry.id   AF-A0AAC8YT69-F1
#
_cell.length_a   1.000
_cell.length_b   1.000
_cell.length_c   1.000
_cell.angle_alpha   90.00
_cell.angle_beta   90.00
_cell.angle_gamma   90.00
#
_symmetry.space_group_name_H-M   'P 1'
#
loop_
_entity.id
_entity.type
_entity.pdbx_description
1 polymer ?
#
loop_
_entity_poly.entity_id
_entity_poly.type
_entity_poly.pdbx_seq_one_letter_code
_entity_poly.pdbx_strand_id
1 'polypeptide(L)'
;MGLHNGGEIDRTTVHDASAAAATVRVPAFELAFDRIASFHNRESKPLVLLCGKGAEKVVELERRIIDALNRAGLRLRRRAGFVPHCTVLYADRLVPETPLDRPIVVPITEFHLLHRSASGRRRSVGNWPLLG
;
A
#
# COMPACT_ATOMS: atom_id res chain seq x y z
N MET A 1 -8.33 -4.78 23.40
CA MET A 1 -8.74 -6.07 22.81
C MET A 1 -8.44 -6.02 21.31
N GLY A 2 -7.27 -6.50 20.92
CA GLY A 2 -6.78 -6.47 19.55
C GLY A 2 -7.23 -7.73 18.83
N LEU A 3 -7.84 -7.57 17.66
CA LEU A 3 -8.07 -8.69 16.75
C LEU A 3 -6.74 -9.00 16.07
N HIS A 4 -5.88 -9.70 16.78
CA HIS A 4 -4.99 -10.65 16.14
C HIS A 4 -5.85 -11.85 15.77
N ASN A 5 -6.19 -11.99 14.50
CA ASN A 5 -6.55 -13.29 13.97
C ASN A 5 -6.18 -13.32 12.51
N GLY A 6 -5.01 -13.86 12.21
CA GLY A 6 -4.66 -14.31 10.86
C GLY A 6 -5.46 -15.56 10.45
N GLY A 7 -6.73 -15.64 10.84
CA GLY A 7 -7.67 -16.62 10.31
C GLY A 7 -8.05 -16.30 8.86
N GLU A 8 -8.93 -17.12 8.29
CA GLU A 8 -9.63 -16.75 7.08
C GLU A 8 -10.49 -15.51 7.36
N ILE A 9 -10.50 -14.52 6.45
CA ILE A 9 -11.34 -13.33 6.62
C ILE A 9 -12.80 -13.74 6.51
N ASP A 10 -13.59 -13.42 7.52
CA ASP A 10 -15.02 -13.72 7.52
C ASP A 10 -15.78 -12.77 6.59
N ARG A 11 -17.01 -13.17 6.23
CA ARG A 11 -17.84 -12.43 5.28
C ARG A 11 -18.25 -11.05 5.78
N THR A 12 -18.45 -10.89 7.09
CA THR A 12 -18.82 -9.61 7.69
C THR A 12 -17.66 -8.64 7.59
N THR A 13 -16.44 -9.09 7.92
CA THR A 13 -15.22 -8.27 7.76
C THR A 13 -14.98 -7.88 6.29
N VAL A 14 -15.20 -8.80 5.34
CA VAL A 14 -15.11 -8.46 3.89
C VAL A 14 -16.14 -7.41 3.52
N HIS A 15 -17.39 -7.57 3.96
CA HIS A 15 -18.48 -6.64 3.68
C HIS A 15 -18.17 -5.23 4.23
N ASP A 16 -17.81 -5.14 5.50
CA ASP A 16 -17.57 -3.85 6.18
C ASP A 16 -16.34 -3.14 5.63
N ALA A 17 -15.27 -3.89 5.32
CA ALA A 17 -14.09 -3.35 4.64
C ALA A 17 -14.45 -2.82 3.25
N SER A 18 -15.28 -3.54 2.51
CA SER A 18 -15.70 -3.16 1.16
C SER A 18 -16.57 -1.91 1.16
N ALA A 19 -17.53 -1.83 2.08
CA ALA A 19 -18.39 -0.66 2.28
C ALA A 19 -17.56 0.56 2.68
N ALA A 20 -16.61 0.40 3.61
CA ALA A 20 -15.72 1.47 4.02
C ALA A 20 -14.81 1.95 2.88
N ALA A 21 -14.22 1.04 2.10
CA ALA A 21 -13.38 1.37 0.97
C ALA A 21 -14.12 2.18 -0.10
N ALA A 22 -15.39 1.87 -0.34
CA ALA A 22 -16.23 2.62 -1.27
C ALA A 22 -16.47 4.09 -0.85
N THR A 23 -16.20 4.46 0.42
CA THR A 23 -16.31 5.85 0.90
C THR A 23 -15.05 6.69 0.68
N VAL A 24 -13.93 6.07 0.28
CA VAL A 24 -12.67 6.79 0.06
C VAL A 24 -12.84 7.74 -1.14
N ARG A 25 -12.45 9.00 -0.94
CA ARG A 25 -12.44 10.04 -1.98
C ARG A 25 -11.03 10.61 -2.09
N VAL A 26 -10.37 10.37 -3.20
CA VAL A 26 -9.08 10.93 -3.60
C VAL A 26 -9.13 11.05 -5.13
N PRO A 27 -8.87 12.22 -5.73
CA PRO A 27 -8.80 12.34 -7.19
C PRO A 27 -7.71 11.44 -7.78
N ALA A 28 -7.93 10.91 -8.98
CA ALA A 28 -6.89 10.22 -9.73
C ALA A 28 -5.64 11.10 -9.89
N PHE A 29 -4.46 10.47 -9.95
CA PHE A 29 -3.19 11.19 -9.99
C PHE A 29 -2.10 10.42 -10.72
N GLU A 30 -1.05 11.12 -11.11
CA GLU A 30 0.16 10.50 -11.65
C GLU A 30 1.18 10.25 -10.54
N LEU A 31 1.79 9.07 -10.56
CA LEU A 31 2.92 8.70 -9.72
C LEU A 31 4.15 8.51 -10.59
N ALA A 32 5.28 9.10 -10.21
CA ALA A 32 6.55 8.89 -10.90
C ALA A 32 7.54 8.16 -10.00
N PHE A 33 7.96 6.98 -10.42
CA PHE A 33 9.14 6.32 -9.87
C PHE A 33 10.38 6.81 -10.59
N ASP A 34 11.29 7.47 -9.87
CA ASP A 34 12.44 8.17 -10.45
C ASP A 34 13.78 7.73 -9.84
N ARG A 35 13.74 6.90 -8.78
CA ARG A 35 14.92 6.41 -8.08
C ARG A 35 14.76 4.93 -7.74
N ILE A 36 15.90 4.24 -7.63
CA ILE A 36 15.99 2.87 -7.14
C ILE A 36 16.97 2.83 -5.97
N ALA A 37 16.65 2.05 -4.93
CA ALA A 37 17.51 1.91 -3.75
C ALA A 37 17.28 0.56 -3.07
N SER A 38 18.25 0.07 -2.31
CA SER A 38 18.00 -0.99 -1.34
C SER A 38 17.50 -0.43 -0.03
N PHE A 39 16.42 -0.98 0.51
CA PHE A 39 16.11 -0.81 1.93
C PHE A 39 16.93 -1.77 2.78
N HIS A 40 17.38 -1.29 3.93
CA HIS A 40 18.09 -2.11 4.89
C HIS A 40 17.09 -2.80 5.82
N ASN A 41 16.88 -4.09 5.64
CA ASN A 41 16.15 -4.93 6.57
C ASN A 41 17.08 -6.06 7.09
N ARG A 42 16.91 -6.49 8.34
CA ARG A 42 17.84 -7.45 9.00
C ARG A 42 17.94 -8.79 8.27
N GLU A 43 16.85 -9.23 7.65
CA GLU A 43 16.74 -10.55 7.01
C GLU A 43 16.77 -10.49 5.47
N SER A 44 16.63 -9.31 4.87
CA SER A 44 16.60 -9.15 3.41
C SER A 44 17.03 -7.76 2.97
N LYS A 45 17.53 -7.63 1.73
CA LYS A 45 17.88 -6.34 1.13
C LYS A 45 16.96 -6.10 -0.08
N PRO A 46 15.68 -5.75 0.14
CA PRO A 46 14.78 -5.50 -0.97
C PRO A 46 15.26 -4.28 -1.77
N LEU A 47 15.43 -4.48 -3.06
CA LEU A 47 15.62 -3.44 -4.06
C LEU A 47 14.23 -2.87 -4.39
N VAL A 48 14.09 -1.56 -4.27
CA VAL A 48 12.82 -0.87 -4.37
C VAL A 48 12.89 0.29 -5.35
N LEU A 49 11.79 0.54 -6.06
CA LEU A 49 11.54 1.80 -6.74
C LEU A 49 10.96 2.79 -5.75
N LEU A 50 11.52 3.99 -5.72
CA LEU A 50 11.07 5.11 -4.89
C LEU A 50 10.34 6.14 -5.74
N CYS A 51 9.33 6.76 -5.13
CA CYS A 51 8.52 7.77 -5.77
C CYS A 51 9.09 9.18 -5.53
N GLY A 52 9.12 9.99 -6.58
CA GLY A 52 9.28 11.43 -6.50
C GLY A 52 7.90 12.11 -6.52
N LYS A 53 7.50 12.61 -7.69
CA LYS A 53 6.19 13.22 -7.93
C LYS A 53 5.05 12.25 -7.58
N GLY A 54 4.07 12.73 -6.79
CA GLY A 54 2.86 11.99 -6.43
C GLY A 54 2.98 11.12 -5.17
N ALA A 55 4.16 11.07 -4.53
CA ALA A 55 4.36 10.32 -3.29
C ALA A 55 3.43 10.80 -2.17
N GLU A 56 3.24 12.12 -2.05
CA GLU A 56 2.34 12.75 -1.08
C GLU A 56 0.88 12.32 -1.27
N LYS A 57 0.46 12.07 -2.51
CA LYS A 57 -0.89 11.58 -2.84
C LYS A 57 -1.08 10.12 -2.46
N VAL A 58 -0.04 9.29 -2.58
CA VAL A 58 -0.05 7.91 -2.09
C VAL A 58 -0.15 7.88 -0.56
N VAL A 59 0.58 8.76 0.13
CA VAL A 59 0.51 8.91 1.59
C VAL A 59 -0.89 9.34 2.03
N GLU A 60 -1.52 10.29 1.32
CA GLU A 60 -2.90 10.72 1.60
C GLU A 60 -3.91 9.60 1.32
N LEU A 61 -3.75 8.86 0.21
CA LEU A 61 -4.61 7.72 -0.12
C LEU A 61 -4.53 6.63 0.97
N GLU A 62 -3.32 6.26 1.39
CA GLU A 62 -3.11 5.29 2.48
C GLU A 62 -3.77 5.76 3.78
N ARG A 63 -3.63 7.05 4.14
CA ARG A 63 -4.28 7.62 5.31
C ARG A 63 -5.81 7.54 5.20
N ARG A 64 -6.41 7.95 4.08
CA ARG A 64 -7.88 7.91 3.91
C ARG A 64 -8.44 6.49 3.94
N ILE A 65 -7.74 5.53 3.35
CA ILE A 65 -8.10 4.11 3.41
C ILE A 65 -8.09 3.62 4.86
N ILE A 66 -7.00 3.86 5.60
CA ILE A 66 -6.88 3.44 7.00
C ILE A 66 -7.95 4.08 7.87
N ASP A 67 -8.21 5.38 7.69
CA ASP A 67 -9.23 6.10 8.46
C ASP A 67 -10.64 5.54 8.18
N ALA A 68 -10.96 5.23 6.92
CA ALA A 68 -12.24 4.62 6.55
C ALA A 68 -12.41 3.24 7.18
N LEU A 69 -11.39 2.37 7.06
CA LEU A 69 -11.42 1.03 7.63
C LEU A 69 -11.49 1.07 9.17
N ASN A 70 -10.85 2.05 9.80
CA ASN A 70 -10.92 2.25 11.26
C ASN A 70 -12.29 2.69 11.74
N ARG A 71 -12.98 3.57 10.99
CA ARG A 71 -14.38 3.94 11.29
C ARG A 71 -15.33 2.76 11.18
N ALA A 72 -15.02 1.78 10.32
CA ALA A 72 -15.74 0.51 10.24
C ALA A 72 -15.31 -0.54 11.29
N GLY A 73 -14.41 -0.19 12.22
CA GLY A 73 -14.05 -1.06 13.35
C GLY A 73 -12.86 -1.99 13.12
N LEU A 74 -12.18 -1.95 11.97
CA LEU A 74 -11.06 -2.86 11.66
C LEU A 74 -9.76 -2.56 12.45
N ARG A 75 -9.65 -1.40 13.10
CA ARG A 75 -8.56 -1.02 14.03
C ARG A 75 -7.14 -1.26 13.47
N LEU A 76 -6.92 -0.84 12.22
CA LEU A 76 -5.62 -0.81 11.55
C LEU A 76 -4.71 0.27 12.14
N ARG A 77 -3.44 -0.08 12.32
CA ARG A 77 -2.39 0.86 12.72
C ARG A 77 -1.66 1.38 11.49
N ARG A 78 -1.48 2.69 11.44
CA ARG A 78 -0.61 3.33 10.46
C ARG A 78 0.86 3.16 10.84
N ARG A 79 1.72 2.87 9.88
CA ARG A 79 3.17 2.82 10.10
C ARG A 79 3.73 4.25 10.11
N ALA A 80 4.41 4.63 11.18
CA ALA A 80 5.18 5.88 11.20
C ALA A 80 6.29 5.84 10.13
N GLY A 81 6.46 6.93 9.38
CA GLY A 81 7.45 7.00 8.31
C GLY A 81 7.16 6.08 7.13
N PHE A 82 5.88 5.89 6.76
CA PHE A 82 5.54 5.21 5.51
C PHE A 82 6.17 5.95 4.32
N VAL A 83 7.06 5.24 3.62
CA VAL A 83 7.67 5.69 2.36
C VAL A 83 7.00 4.93 1.22
N PRO A 84 6.29 5.59 0.29
CA PRO A 84 5.77 4.95 -0.91
C PRO A 84 6.90 4.33 -1.74
N HIS A 85 6.83 3.01 -1.96
CA HIS A 85 7.83 2.27 -2.72
C HIS A 85 7.20 1.03 -3.38
N CYS A 86 7.88 0.51 -4.40
CA CYS A 86 7.56 -0.77 -5.01
C CYS A 86 8.77 -1.70 -4.94
N THR A 87 8.66 -2.82 -4.22
CA THR A 87 9.74 -3.82 -4.19
C THR A 87 9.79 -4.57 -5.51
N VAL A 88 10.95 -4.55 -6.17
CA VAL A 88 11.16 -5.23 -7.47
C VAL A 88 11.94 -6.53 -7.32
N LEU A 89 12.86 -6.60 -6.35
CA LEU A 89 13.72 -7.75 -6.14
C LEU A 89 14.12 -7.86 -4.67
N TYR A 90 14.25 -9.08 -4.16
CA TYR A 90 14.97 -9.34 -2.91
C TYR A 90 16.41 -9.72 -3.27
N ALA A 91 17.35 -8.80 -3.04
CA ALA A 91 18.75 -8.98 -3.39
C ALA A 91 19.59 -9.40 -2.16
N ASP A 92 20.78 -9.90 -2.42
CA ASP A 92 21.83 -10.22 -1.44
C ASP A 92 22.82 -9.05 -1.22
N ARG A 93 22.77 -8.04 -2.09
CA ARG A 93 23.63 -6.84 -2.06
C ARG A 93 22.82 -5.56 -1.88
N LEU A 94 23.45 -4.56 -1.25
CA LEU A 94 22.88 -3.23 -1.12
C LEU A 94 23.20 -2.41 -2.36
N VAL A 95 22.18 -1.76 -2.91
CA VAL A 95 22.28 -0.78 -3.99
C VAL A 95 22.06 0.61 -3.37
N PRO A 96 23.00 1.56 -3.55
CA PRO A 96 22.80 2.93 -3.09
C PRO A 96 21.63 3.57 -3.86
N GLU A 97 20.99 4.57 -3.26
CA GLU A 97 19.95 5.31 -3.95
C GLU A 97 20.51 5.97 -5.22
N THR A 98 19.94 5.59 -6.36
CA THR A 98 20.42 5.97 -7.69
C THR A 98 19.25 6.47 -8.53
N PRO A 99 19.35 7.61 -9.22
CA PRO A 99 18.32 8.06 -10.15
C PRO A 99 18.19 7.10 -11.33
N LEU A 100 16.97 6.95 -11.84
CA LEU A 100 16.72 6.27 -13.11
C LEU A 100 17.02 7.20 -14.28
N ASP A 101 17.50 6.66 -15.40
CA ASP A 101 17.73 7.43 -16.63
C ASP A 101 16.47 8.16 -17.11
N ARG A 102 15.30 7.53 -16.89
CA ARG A 102 13.97 8.12 -17.14
C ARG A 102 12.99 7.67 -16.07
N PRO A 103 12.08 8.55 -15.61
CA PRO A 103 11.07 8.17 -14.64
C PRO A 103 10.03 7.22 -15.26
N ILE A 104 9.56 6.28 -14.45
CA ILE A 104 8.41 5.43 -14.78
C ILE A 104 7.16 6.13 -14.25
N VAL A 105 6.36 6.68 -15.16
CA VAL A 105 5.14 7.43 -14.83
C VAL A 105 3.93 6.50 -14.95
N VAL A 106 3.12 6.43 -13.89
CA VAL A 106 1.95 5.56 -13.79
C VAL A 106 0.73 6.39 -13.41
N PRO A 107 -0.38 6.32 -14.19
CA PRO A 107 -1.65 6.87 -13.75
C PRO A 107 -2.25 5.97 -12.66
N ILE A 108 -2.51 6.55 -11.49
CA ILE A 108 -3.22 5.89 -10.40
C ILE A 108 -4.68 6.31 -10.48
N THR A 109 -5.53 5.35 -10.86
CA THR A 109 -6.98 5.57 -11.05
C THR A 109 -7.83 4.72 -10.13
N GLU A 110 -7.24 3.78 -9.39
CA GLU A 110 -7.94 2.86 -8.50
C GLU A 110 -7.02 2.35 -7.39
N PHE A 111 -7.61 1.75 -6.36
CA PHE A 111 -6.88 1.01 -5.33
C PHE A 111 -7.55 -0.34 -5.05
N HIS A 112 -6.75 -1.29 -4.58
CA HIS A 112 -7.16 -2.66 -4.30
C HIS A 112 -6.90 -2.99 -2.84
N LEU A 113 -7.90 -3.55 -2.16
CA LEU A 113 -7.70 -4.09 -0.82
C LEU A 113 -7.42 -5.59 -0.90
N LEU A 114 -6.32 -5.99 -0.27
CA LEU A 114 -5.92 -7.39 -0.14
C LEU A 114 -5.94 -7.78 1.33
N HIS A 115 -6.60 -8.90 1.64
CA HIS A 115 -6.47 -9.55 2.94
C HIS A 115 -5.31 -10.55 2.90
N ARG A 116 -4.46 -10.54 3.94
CA ARG A 116 -3.37 -11.51 4.13
C ARG A 116 -3.69 -12.40 5.33
N SER A 117 -3.87 -13.70 5.11
CA SER A 117 -4.07 -14.68 6.19
C SER A 117 -2.79 -14.96 6.98
N ALA A 118 -2.87 -15.67 8.12
CA ALA A 118 -1.70 -16.10 8.90
C ALA A 118 -0.74 -16.96 8.08
N SER A 119 -1.26 -17.79 7.17
CA SER A 119 -0.45 -18.58 6.24
C SER A 119 0.28 -17.75 5.19
N GLY A 120 0.08 -16.43 5.18
CA GLY A 120 0.71 -15.50 4.23
C GLY A 120 0.00 -15.41 2.87
N ARG A 121 -1.06 -16.20 2.65
CA ARG A 121 -1.86 -16.12 1.41
C ARG A 121 -2.59 -14.79 1.32
N ARG A 122 -2.47 -14.13 0.18
CA ARG A 122 -3.21 -12.90 -0.14
C ARG A 122 -4.50 -13.26 -0.87
N ARG A 123 -5.59 -12.59 -0.53
CA ARG A 123 -6.89 -12.67 -1.22
C ARG A 123 -7.41 -11.28 -1.50
N SER A 124 -7.99 -11.09 -2.68
CA SER A 124 -8.66 -9.83 -3.00
C SER A 124 -9.92 -9.67 -2.15
N VAL A 125 -10.09 -8.48 -1.58
CA VAL A 125 -11.35 -8.03 -0.96
C VAL A 125 -12.17 -7.30 -2.01
N GLY A 126 -11.53 -6.44 -2.81
CA GLY A 126 -12.16 -5.70 -3.88
C GLY A 126 -11.24 -4.64 -4.48
N ASN A 127 -11.75 -3.96 -5.50
CA ASN A 127 -11.13 -2.81 -6.14
C ASN A 127 -12.12 -1.63 -6.16
N TRP A 128 -11.58 -0.42 -6.08
CA TRP A 128 -12.39 0.81 -6.10
C TRP A 128 -11.68 1.87 -6.94
N PRO A 129 -12.42 2.57 -7.81
CA PRO A 129 -11.88 3.73 -8.50
C PRO A 129 -11.52 4.83 -7.50
N LEU A 130 -10.52 5.63 -7.86
CA LEU A 130 -10.21 6.89 -7.20
C LEU A 130 -11.25 7.93 -7.62
N LEU A 131 -12.06 8.33 -6.65
CA LEU A 131 -13.16 9.29 -6.83
C LEU A 131 -12.71 10.66 -6.33
N GLY A 132 -12.82 11.67 -7.21
CA GLY A 132 -12.57 13.08 -6.89
C GLY A 132 -13.67 13.70 -6.04
#